data_AF-A0A7W8WR04-F1
#
_entry.id   AF-A0A7W8WR04-F1
#
_cell.length_a   1.000
_cell.length_b   1.000
_cell.length_c   1.000
_cell.angle_alpha   90.00
_cell.angle_beta   90.00
_cell.angle_gamma   90.00
#
_symmetry.space_group_name_H-M   'P 1'
#
loop_
_entity.id
_entity.type
_entity.pdbx_description
1 polymer ?
#
loop_
_entity_poly.entity_id
_entity_poly.type
_entity_poly.pdbx_seq_one_letter_code
_entity_poly.pdbx_strand_id
1 'polypeptide(L)'
;MKDWSRLPSDCGRWGKVEVNFVFRGAVLPPAPLQLTAVAQDMLSANIKVPVLATPELYGSKLVVALDRQHPRDLFDVQLMFARFGLPAEFLDCFVVYLAGHDRPVHEVLFPNEQDIDVISETEFIGMTTRPSRSTNSKQRVGD
;
A
#
# COMPACT_ATOMS: atom_id res chain seq x y z
N MET A 1 -7.08 21.88 2.94
CA MET A 1 -6.53 21.27 1.72
C MET A 1 -5.68 22.35 1.05
N LYS A 2 -4.34 22.20 0.97
CA LYS A 2 -3.47 23.24 0.39
C LYS A 2 -3.58 23.20 -1.13
N ASP A 3 -3.85 24.35 -1.74
CA ASP A 3 -3.94 24.54 -3.18
C ASP A 3 -2.53 24.65 -3.78
N TRP A 4 -2.16 23.67 -4.61
CA TRP A 4 -0.84 23.54 -5.23
C TRP A 4 -0.77 24.16 -6.63
N SER A 5 -1.84 24.81 -7.10
CA SER A 5 -1.94 25.36 -8.46
C SER A 5 -1.17 26.66 -8.70
N ARG A 6 -0.58 27.25 -7.65
CA ARG A 6 0.06 28.59 -7.68
C ARG A 6 1.58 28.62 -7.69
N LEU A 7 2.27 27.50 -7.91
CA LEU A 7 3.74 27.47 -7.91
C LEU A 7 4.34 27.71 -9.31
N PRO A 8 5.51 28.39 -9.40
CA PRO A 8 6.16 28.71 -10.68
C PRO A 8 6.53 27.45 -11.47
N SER A 9 6.37 27.52 -12.79
CA SER A 9 6.55 26.42 -13.76
C SER A 9 8.00 26.01 -14.03
N ASP A 10 8.95 26.41 -13.18
CA ASP A 10 10.36 26.04 -13.38
C ASP A 10 10.57 24.57 -13.07
N CYS A 11 11.38 23.92 -13.91
CA CYS A 11 11.59 22.48 -14.06
C CYS A 11 12.00 21.75 -12.75
N GLY A 12 11.05 21.57 -11.85
CA GLY A 12 11.18 20.80 -10.61
C GLY A 12 9.96 19.91 -10.45
N ARG A 13 10.18 18.58 -10.41
CA ARG A 13 9.12 17.66 -9.96
C ARG A 13 9.03 17.75 -8.45
N TRP A 14 7.85 18.09 -7.97
CA TRP A 14 7.55 18.17 -6.55
C TRP A 14 7.11 16.81 -6.03
N GLY A 15 7.73 16.34 -4.95
CA GLY A 15 7.34 15.13 -4.24
C GLY A 15 6.57 15.48 -2.96
N LYS A 16 5.47 14.78 -2.71
CA LYS A 16 4.79 14.86 -1.41
C LYS A 16 5.56 14.01 -0.40
N VAL A 17 6.00 14.62 0.70
CA VAL A 17 6.61 13.90 1.82
C VAL A 17 5.61 13.89 2.98
N GLU A 18 5.27 12.69 3.45
CA GLU A 18 4.41 12.48 4.62
C GLU A 18 5.24 11.87 5.74
N VAL A 19 5.16 12.46 6.93
CA VAL A 19 5.85 11.98 8.13
C VAL A 19 4.81 11.36 9.06
N ASN A 20 5.01 10.09 9.43
CA ASN A 20 4.14 9.37 10.35
C ASN A 20 4.79 9.29 11.74
N PHE A 21 4.01 9.58 12.78
CA PHE A 21 4.45 9.58 14.19
C PHE A 21 3.76 8.50 15.05
N VAL A 22 2.83 7.73 14.47
CA VAL A 22 1.88 6.87 15.21
C VAL A 22 2.57 5.64 15.81
N PHE A 23 3.56 5.07 15.14
CA PHE A 23 4.37 3.96 15.65
C PHE A 23 5.81 4.43 15.88
N ARG A 24 6.22 4.55 17.15
CA ARG A 24 7.60 4.95 17.51
C ARG A 24 8.53 3.74 17.47
N GLY A 25 8.86 3.27 16.26
CA GLY A 25 9.86 2.23 16.05
C GLY A 25 9.57 1.32 14.87
N ALA A 26 10.60 0.57 14.47
CA ALA A 26 10.46 -0.56 13.57
C ALA A 26 10.51 -1.86 14.41
N VAL A 27 9.62 -2.80 14.12
CA VAL A 27 9.55 -4.13 14.74
C VAL A 27 10.76 -4.96 14.32
N LEU A 28 11.14 -4.84 13.05
CA LEU A 28 12.29 -5.51 12.47
C LEU A 28 13.41 -4.49 12.18
N PRO A 29 14.68 -4.92 12.14
CA PRO A 29 15.77 -4.02 11.76
C PRO A 29 15.54 -3.49 10.33
N PRO A 30 15.73 -2.18 10.10
CA PRO A 30 15.61 -1.61 8.76
C PRO A 30 16.56 -2.29 7.76
N ALA A 31 16.06 -2.56 6.56
CA ALA A 31 16.82 -3.18 5.49
C ALA A 31 17.26 -2.12 4.46
N PRO A 32 18.49 -2.20 3.92
CA PRO A 32 18.90 -1.30 2.85
C PRO A 32 18.21 -1.68 1.53
N LEU A 33 17.49 -0.74 0.92
CA LEU A 33 16.87 -0.91 -0.40
C LEU A 33 17.58 -0.03 -1.44
N GLN A 34 17.88 -0.64 -2.59
CA GLN A 34 18.42 0.05 -3.76
C GLN A 34 17.30 0.53 -4.66
N LEU A 35 17.54 1.65 -5.33
CA LEU A 35 16.69 2.11 -6.42
C LEU A 35 16.58 1.04 -7.52
N THR A 36 15.42 0.97 -8.18
CA THR A 36 15.25 0.11 -9.36
C THR A 36 16.14 0.61 -10.50
N ALA A 37 16.55 -0.29 -11.41
CA ALA A 37 17.39 0.10 -12.56
C ALA A 37 16.80 1.29 -13.34
N VAL A 38 15.49 1.26 -13.60
CA VAL A 38 14.76 2.35 -14.25
C VAL A 38 14.89 3.67 -13.48
N ALA A 39 14.77 3.64 -12.16
CA ALA A 39 14.92 4.84 -11.33
C ALA A 39 16.37 5.35 -11.27
N GLN A 40 17.35 4.44 -11.28
CA GLN A 40 18.77 4.80 -11.34
C GLN A 40 19.09 5.51 -12.65
N ASP A 41 18.60 4.99 -13.78
CA ASP A 41 18.79 5.58 -15.11
C ASP A 41 18.11 6.96 -15.22
N MET A 42 16.88 7.09 -14.69
CA MET A 42 16.12 8.35 -14.73
C MET A 42 16.72 9.45 -13.84
N LEU A 43 17.29 9.07 -12.69
CA LEU A 43 17.82 10.02 -11.70
C LEU A 43 19.34 10.18 -11.80
N SER A 44 20.00 9.42 -12.68
CA SER A 44 21.46 9.34 -12.80
C SER A 44 22.14 9.13 -11.43
N ALA A 45 21.52 8.33 -10.56
CA ALA A 45 21.91 8.19 -9.16
C ALA A 45 21.76 6.74 -8.68
N ASN A 46 22.77 6.25 -7.96
CA ASN A 46 22.74 4.95 -7.30
C ASN A 46 22.75 5.14 -5.77
N ILE A 47 21.55 5.19 -5.19
CA ILE A 47 21.35 5.48 -3.77
C ILE A 47 20.79 4.22 -3.08
N LYS A 48 21.30 3.95 -1.88
CA LYS A 48 20.73 2.97 -0.94
C LYS A 48 20.09 3.72 0.21
N VAL A 49 18.86 3.36 0.55
CA VAL A 49 18.08 4.01 1.61
C VAL A 49 17.65 2.96 2.61
N PRO A 50 17.72 3.21 3.93
CA PRO A 50 17.12 2.33 4.91
C PRO A 50 15.59 2.37 4.77
N VAL A 51 14.98 1.20 4.63
CA VAL A 51 13.52 1.04 4.57
C VAL A 51 13.08 0.02 5.62
N LEU A 52 11.79 0.02 5.95
CA LEU A 52 11.21 -1.03 6.78
C LEU A 52 11.45 -2.40 6.12
N ALA A 53 11.67 -3.42 6.95
CA ALA A 53 11.79 -4.78 6.47
C ALA A 53 10.53 -5.16 5.67
N THR A 54 10.69 -5.99 4.65
CA THR A 54 9.58 -6.35 3.75
C THR A 54 8.35 -6.93 4.50
N PRO A 55 8.49 -7.85 5.47
CA PRO A 55 7.36 -8.36 6.23
C PRO A 55 6.63 -7.26 7.02
N GLU A 56 7.38 -6.32 7.59
CA GLU A 56 6.86 -5.20 8.37
C GLU A 56 6.11 -4.18 7.48
N LEU A 57 6.71 -3.84 6.33
CA LEU A 57 6.08 -2.96 5.35
C LEU A 57 4.72 -3.51 4.91
N TYR A 58 4.65 -4.79 4.54
CA TYR A 58 3.40 -5.39 4.09
C TYR A 58 2.44 -5.73 5.22
N GLY A 59 2.93 -6.04 6.43
CA GLY A 59 2.10 -6.21 7.62
C GLY A 59 1.26 -4.97 7.92
N SER A 60 1.87 -3.78 7.84
CA SER A 60 1.14 -2.52 8.00
C SER A 60 0.13 -2.26 6.87
N LYS A 61 0.46 -2.61 5.63
CA LYS A 61 -0.46 -2.49 4.48
C LYS A 61 -1.67 -3.41 4.61
N LEU A 62 -1.51 -4.62 5.15
CA LEU A 62 -2.62 -5.54 5.42
C LEU A 62 -3.62 -4.94 6.40
N VAL A 63 -3.15 -4.31 7.49
CA VAL A 63 -4.03 -3.64 8.47
C VAL A 63 -4.84 -2.52 7.81
N VAL A 64 -4.18 -1.66 7.02
CA VAL A 64 -4.86 -0.53 6.34
C VAL A 64 -5.82 -1.02 5.25
N ALA A 65 -5.45 -2.07 4.51
CA ALA A 65 -6.30 -2.66 3.47
C ALA A 65 -7.59 -3.23 4.07
N LEU A 66 -7.52 -3.88 5.23
CA LEU A 66 -8.69 -4.38 5.94
C LEU A 66 -9.52 -3.24 6.56
N ASP A 67 -8.86 -2.23 7.13
CA ASP A 67 -9.53 -1.10 7.78
C ASP A 67 -10.33 -0.24 6.80
N ARG A 68 -9.73 0.12 5.66
CA ARG A 68 -10.29 1.11 4.71
C ARG A 68 -10.81 0.53 3.41
N GLN A 69 -10.39 -0.69 3.04
CA GLN A 69 -10.74 -1.35 1.79
C GLN A 69 -10.50 -0.50 0.52
N HIS A 70 -9.51 0.37 0.57
CA HIS A 70 -9.20 1.25 -0.56
C HIS A 70 -8.58 0.44 -1.72
N PRO A 71 -8.99 0.64 -2.99
CA PRO A 71 -8.53 -0.17 -4.13
C PRO A 71 -7.01 -0.27 -4.27
N ARG A 72 -6.28 0.82 -3.95
CA ARG A 72 -4.80 0.84 -3.98
C ARG A 72 -4.18 -0.09 -2.95
N ASP A 73 -4.68 -0.09 -1.73
CA ASP A 73 -4.13 -0.91 -0.66
C ASP A 73 -4.44 -2.39 -0.91
N LEU A 74 -5.63 -2.69 -1.46
CA LEU A 74 -6.01 -4.03 -1.91
C LEU A 74 -5.13 -4.52 -3.08
N PHE A 75 -4.81 -3.65 -4.04
CA PHE A 75 -3.91 -3.98 -5.14
C PHE A 75 -2.50 -4.30 -4.65
N ASP A 76 -1.98 -3.50 -3.71
CA ASP A 76 -0.67 -3.74 -3.10
C ASP A 76 -0.62 -5.08 -2.36
N VAL A 77 -1.69 -5.43 -1.62
CA VAL A 77 -1.82 -6.73 -0.93
C VAL A 77 -1.94 -7.88 -1.93
N GLN A 78 -2.69 -7.71 -3.02
CA GLN A 78 -2.79 -8.73 -4.08
C GLN A 78 -1.44 -9.00 -4.73
N LEU A 79 -0.69 -7.96 -5.07
CA LEU A 79 0.65 -8.09 -5.66
C LEU A 79 1.64 -8.72 -4.68
N MET A 80 1.55 -8.34 -3.40
CA MET A 80 2.32 -8.95 -2.32
C MET A 80 2.05 -10.45 -2.24
N PHE A 81 0.78 -10.84 -2.17
CA PHE A 81 0.37 -12.24 -2.05
C PHE A 81 0.81 -13.06 -3.27
N ALA A 82 0.69 -12.50 -4.47
CA ALA A 82 1.15 -13.15 -5.70
C ALA A 82 2.68 -13.36 -5.74
N ARG A 83 3.46 -12.49 -5.09
CA ARG A 83 4.93 -12.55 -5.11
C ARG A 83 5.53 -13.34 -3.96
N PHE A 84 5.00 -13.17 -2.75
CA PHE A 84 5.59 -13.67 -1.51
C PHE A 84 4.70 -14.71 -0.81
N GLY A 85 3.42 -14.81 -1.18
CA GLY A 85 2.43 -15.53 -0.39
C GLY A 85 2.18 -14.86 0.95
N LEU A 86 1.92 -15.66 1.98
CA LEU A 86 1.69 -15.18 3.35
C LEU A 86 2.50 -16.03 4.35
N PRO A 87 3.84 -15.84 4.41
CA PRO A 87 4.69 -16.56 5.35
C PRO A 87 4.51 -16.05 6.78
N ALA A 88 4.95 -16.83 7.77
CA ALA A 88 4.75 -16.54 9.19
C ALA A 88 5.26 -15.14 9.61
N GLU A 89 6.41 -14.70 9.09
CA GLU A 89 6.99 -13.38 9.41
C GLU A 89 6.06 -12.21 9.06
N PHE A 90 5.25 -12.36 8.01
CA PHE A 90 4.26 -11.34 7.61
C PHE A 90 3.07 -11.35 8.56
N LEU A 91 2.64 -12.53 9.01
CA LEU A 91 1.61 -12.66 10.04
C LEU A 91 2.08 -12.06 11.37
N ASP A 92 3.30 -12.35 11.79
CA ASP A 92 3.85 -11.83 13.05
C ASP A 92 3.87 -10.30 13.04
N CYS A 93 4.36 -9.70 11.94
CA CYS A 93 4.31 -8.25 11.77
C CYS A 93 2.87 -7.72 11.71
N PHE A 94 1.98 -8.40 10.99
CA PHE A 94 0.57 -8.02 10.94
C PHE A 94 -0.08 -8.00 12.32
N VAL A 95 0.15 -9.02 13.16
CA VAL A 95 -0.39 -9.08 14.53
C VAL A 95 0.15 -7.95 15.40
N VAL A 96 1.45 -7.63 15.29
CA VAL A 96 2.05 -6.51 16.03
C VAL A 96 1.43 -5.17 15.64
N TYR A 97 1.25 -4.93 14.33
CA TYR A 97 0.63 -3.70 13.83
C TYR A 97 -0.86 -3.63 14.16
N LEU A 98 -1.56 -4.77 14.15
CA LEU A 98 -2.95 -4.88 14.54
C LEU A 98 -3.15 -4.60 16.03
N ALA A 99 -2.25 -5.08 16.89
CA ALA A 99 -2.30 -4.85 18.34
C ALA A 99 -2.04 -3.38 18.73
N GLY A 100 -1.26 -2.65 17.92
CA GLY A 100 -1.00 -1.23 18.13
C GLY A 100 -1.93 -0.30 17.33
N HIS A 101 -2.96 -0.84 16.65
CA HIS A 101 -3.92 -0.05 15.91
C HIS A 101 -4.98 0.57 16.85
N ASP A 102 -5.42 1.80 16.55
CA ASP A 102 -6.38 2.53 17.40
C ASP A 102 -7.79 1.91 17.42
N ARG A 103 -8.13 1.12 16.40
CA ARG A 103 -9.43 0.43 16.30
C ARG A 103 -9.39 -0.96 16.91
N PRO A 104 -10.49 -1.44 17.51
CA PRO A 104 -10.52 -2.77 18.09
C PRO A 104 -10.35 -3.85 17.02
N VAL A 105 -9.61 -4.91 17.37
CA VAL A 105 -9.20 -5.99 16.46
C VAL A 105 -10.38 -6.59 15.68
N HIS A 106 -11.54 -6.76 16.33
CA HIS A 106 -12.71 -7.35 15.69
C HIS A 106 -13.31 -6.47 14.58
N GLU A 107 -13.21 -5.14 14.67
CA GLU A 107 -13.68 -4.26 13.60
C GLU A 107 -12.74 -4.25 12.39
N VAL A 108 -11.44 -4.48 12.62
CA VAL A 108 -10.44 -4.54 11.55
C VAL A 108 -10.48 -5.90 10.85
N LEU A 109 -10.65 -7.01 11.59
CA LEU A 109 -10.72 -8.35 11.01
C LEU A 109 -12.06 -8.66 10.36
N PHE A 110 -13.15 -8.03 10.84
CA PHE A 110 -14.51 -8.21 10.30
C PHE A 110 -15.10 -6.85 9.89
N PRO A 111 -14.53 -6.17 8.89
CA PRO A 111 -15.04 -4.89 8.44
C PRO A 111 -16.32 -5.07 7.62
N ASN A 112 -17.16 -4.04 7.56
CA ASN A 112 -18.27 -4.01 6.61
C ASN A 112 -17.72 -3.94 5.19
N GLU A 113 -18.12 -4.87 4.32
CA GLU A 113 -17.69 -4.90 2.92
C GLU A 113 -18.11 -3.61 2.21
N GLN A 114 -17.14 -2.92 1.61
CA GLN A 114 -17.40 -1.74 0.79
C GLN A 114 -17.56 -2.14 -0.68
N ASP A 115 -18.38 -1.39 -1.42
CA ASP A 115 -18.50 -1.57 -2.87
C ASP A 115 -17.27 -0.96 -3.57
N ILE A 116 -16.25 -1.81 -3.79
CA ILE A 116 -14.94 -1.43 -4.32
C ILE A 116 -15.02 -1.09 -5.81
N ASP A 117 -16.03 -1.59 -6.53
CA ASP A 117 -16.15 -1.43 -7.99
C ASP A 117 -16.28 0.06 -8.35
N VAL A 118 -17.14 0.80 -7.65
CA VAL A 118 -17.39 2.24 -7.87
C VAL A 118 -16.15 3.11 -7.60
N ILE A 119 -15.34 2.73 -6.59
CA ILE A 119 -14.15 3.49 -6.18
C ILE A 119 -12.96 3.19 -7.10
N SER A 120 -12.83 1.94 -7.56
CA SER A 120 -11.75 1.52 -8.46
C SER A 120 -11.81 2.21 -9.82
N GLU A 121 -13.02 2.41 -10.37
CA GLU A 121 -13.22 3.08 -11.66
C GLU A 121 -12.85 4.57 -11.63
N THR A 122 -13.12 5.24 -10.50
CA THR A 122 -12.95 6.68 -10.37
C THR A 122 -11.51 7.07 -10.05
N GLU A 123 -10.82 6.32 -9.19
CA GLU A 123 -9.51 6.71 -8.67
C GLU A 123 -8.35 5.85 -9.19
N PHE A 124 -8.58 4.62 -9.69
CA PHE A 124 -7.48 3.70 -9.99
C PHE A 124 -7.13 3.59 -11.49
N ILE A 125 -8.06 3.96 -12.37
CA ILE A 125 -7.86 3.96 -13.83
C ILE A 125 -6.83 5.04 -14.20
N GLY A 126 -5.60 4.61 -14.52
CA GLY A 126 -4.51 5.48 -14.96
C GLY A 126 -3.28 5.51 -14.03
N MET A 127 -3.34 4.91 -12.83
CA MET A 127 -2.19 4.81 -11.91
C MET A 127 -1.37 3.52 -12.07
N THR A 128 -1.87 2.52 -12.79
CA THR A 128 -1.17 1.26 -13.05
C THR A 128 -0.82 1.11 -14.54
N THR A 129 0.36 0.55 -14.82
CA THR A 129 0.82 0.23 -16.18
C THR A 129 0.23 -1.08 -16.72
N ARG A 130 -0.43 -1.87 -15.86
CA ARG A 130 -1.15 -3.09 -16.24
C ARG A 130 -2.62 -2.97 -15.85
N PRO A 131 -3.56 -3.35 -16.74
CA PRO A 131 -4.98 -3.37 -16.40
C PRO A 131 -5.25 -4.41 -15.32
N SER A 132 -5.74 -3.97 -14.16
CA SER A 132 -6.30 -4.84 -13.13
C SER A 132 -7.77 -5.08 -13.47
N ARG A 133 -8.09 -6.29 -13.93
CA ARG A 133 -9.47 -6.67 -14.21
C ARG A 133 -10.17 -6.91 -12.85
N SER A 134 -11.13 -6.08 -12.47
CA SER A 134 -12.07 -6.48 -11.41
C SER A 134 -12.87 -7.66 -11.96
N THR A 135 -12.71 -8.83 -11.35
CA THR A 135 -13.41 -10.02 -11.81
C THR A 135 -14.78 -9.99 -11.17
N ASN A 136 -15.77 -9.51 -11.92
CA ASN A 136 -17.16 -9.45 -11.53
C ASN A 136 -17.65 -10.86 -11.13
N SER A 137 -17.78 -11.11 -9.82
CA SER A 137 -18.24 -12.39 -9.27
C SER A 137 -19.76 -12.42 -9.05
N LYS A 138 -20.54 -11.64 -9.83
CA LYS A 138 -22.00 -11.77 -9.91
C LYS A 138 -22.44 -12.24 -11.30
N GLN A 139 -22.05 -13.45 -11.67
CA GLN A 139 -22.77 -14.22 -12.68
C GLN A 139 -22.46 -15.71 -12.55
N ARG A 140 -23.29 -16.41 -11.77
CA ARG A 140 -23.76 -17.80 -11.96
C ARG A 140 -24.49 -18.25 -10.70
N VAL A 141 -25.82 -18.11 -10.69
CA VAL A 141 -26.75 -19.24 -10.48
C VAL A 141 -28.04 -18.84 -11.19
N GLY A 142 -28.18 -19.34 -12.41
CA GLY A 142 -29.47 -19.53 -13.05
C GLY A 142 -29.51 -21.01 -13.41
N ASP A 143 -30.23 -21.77 -12.61
CA ASP A 143 -31.00 -22.98 -12.91
C ASP A 143 -31.97 -23.20 -11.74
#